data_AF-A0A4Q5TQQ9-F1
#
_entry.id   AF-A0A4Q5TQQ9-F1
#
_cell.length_a   1.000
_cell.length_b   1.000
_cell.length_c   1.000
_cell.angle_alpha   90.00
_cell.angle_beta   90.00
_cell.angle_gamma   90.00
#
_symmetry.space_group_name_H-M   'P 1'
#
loop_
_entity.id
_entity.type
_entity.pdbx_description
1 polymer ?
#
loop_
_entity_poly.entity_id
_entity_poly.type
_entity_poly.pdbx_seq_one_letter_code
_entity_poly.pdbx_strand_id
1 'polypeptide(L)'
;GNGGMCLVEIVSRGRDNGVRLTFTDSGPGIADIPQAMQDGFSTGRSLGLGLPGAKRLVNEFDIKSKVGEGTTVMILKWANG
;
A
#
# COMPACT_ATOMS: atom_id res chain seq x y z
N GLY A 1 14.87 8.10 -7.92
CA GLY A 1 13.65 7.27 -7.97
C GLY A 1 12.74 7.87 -9.01
N ASN A 2 12.07 7.05 -9.82
CA ASN A 2 11.25 7.47 -10.97
C ASN A 2 9.95 8.22 -10.56
N GLY A 3 9.95 8.87 -9.40
CA GLY A 3 8.79 9.52 -8.81
C GLY A 3 7.71 8.53 -8.37
N GLY A 4 6.63 9.11 -7.87
CA GLY A 4 5.41 8.45 -7.42
C GLY A 4 4.47 9.54 -6.90
N MET A 5 3.18 9.31 -6.99
CA MET A 5 2.16 10.23 -6.47
C MET A 5 1.58 9.64 -5.18
N CYS A 6 1.38 10.50 -4.19
CA CYS A 6 0.58 10.20 -3.01
C CYS A 6 -0.64 11.12 -3.02
N LEU A 7 -1.83 10.51 -3.11
CA LEU A 7 -3.09 11.20 -2.88
C LEU A 7 -3.48 10.99 -1.41
N VAL A 8 -3.77 12.09 -0.71
CA VAL A 8 -4.19 12.10 0.69
C VAL A 8 -5.63 12.61 0.75
N GLU A 9 -6.51 11.83 1.36
CA GLU A 9 -7.93 12.15 1.45
C GLU A 9 -8.42 11.99 2.90
N ILE A 10 -9.24 12.92 3.35
CA ILE A 10 -10.09 12.72 4.52
C ILE A 10 -11.36 12.03 4.02
N VAL A 11 -11.69 10.89 4.60
CA VAL A 11 -12.89 10.12 4.25
C VAL A 11 -13.80 10.01 5.46
N SER A 12 -15.11 10.02 5.22
CA SER A 12 -16.12 9.91 6.27
C SER A 12 -17.08 8.76 5.98
N ARG A 13 -17.39 7.97 7.00
CA ARG A 13 -18.42 6.92 6.98
C ARG A 13 -19.31 7.08 8.20
N GLY A 14 -20.44 7.77 8.01
CA GLY A 14 -21.33 8.13 9.11
C GLY A 14 -20.65 9.07 10.10
N ARG A 15 -20.44 8.61 11.35
CA ARG A 15 -19.74 9.38 12.40
C ARG A 15 -18.23 9.13 12.42
N ASP A 16 -17.75 8.15 11.66
CA ASP A 16 -16.33 7.82 11.61
C ASP A 16 -15.63 8.66 10.55
N ASN A 17 -14.48 9.23 10.92
CA ASN A 17 -13.57 9.89 10.00
C ASN A 17 -12.29 9.08 9.90
N GLY A 18 -11.66 9.09 8.74
CA GLY A 18 -10.41 8.40 8.48
C GLY A 18 -9.54 9.13 7.48
N VAL A 19 -8.30 8.67 7.37
CA VAL A 19 -7.35 9.14 6.37
C VAL A 19 -7.11 8.01 5.38
N ARG A 20 -7.42 8.27 4.11
CA ARG A 20 -7.06 7.38 3.00
C ARG A 20 -5.81 7.91 2.32
N LEU A 21 -4.83 7.05 2.13
CA LEU A 21 -3.65 7.32 1.32
C LEU A 21 -3.64 6.39 0.11
N THR A 22 -3.47 6.95 -1.08
CA THR A 22 -3.26 6.18 -2.31
C THR A 22 -1.91 6.52 -2.89
N PHE A 23 -1.01 5.54 -2.91
CA PHE A 23 0.32 5.64 -3.49
C PHE A 23 0.31 5.01 -4.87
N THR A 24 0.79 5.71 -5.89
CA THR A 24 0.89 5.21 -7.26
C THR A 24 2.27 5.51 -7.83
N ASP A 25 2.89 4.51 -8.43
CA ASP A 25 4.14 4.64 -9.17
C ASP A 25 4.04 3.98 -10.56
N SER A 26 4.96 4.34 -11.45
CA SER A 26 5.13 3.74 -12.77
C SER A 26 6.42 2.92 -12.85
N GLY A 27 6.73 2.22 -11.77
CA GLY A 27 7.88 1.33 -11.65
C GLY A 27 7.70 -0.02 -12.33
N PRO A 28 8.55 -1.01 -12.03
CA PRO A 28 8.52 -2.32 -12.68
C PRO A 28 7.29 -3.18 -12.31
N GLY A 29 6.51 -2.79 -11.30
CA GLY A 29 5.41 -3.60 -10.78
C GLY A 29 5.87 -4.82 -9.96
N ILE A 30 4.90 -5.59 -9.48
CA ILE A 30 5.05 -6.78 -8.63
C ILE A 30 4.41 -7.96 -9.36
N ALA A 31 5.21 -8.99 -9.64
CA ALA A 31 4.74 -10.18 -10.37
C ALA A 31 3.86 -11.11 -9.49
N ASP A 32 4.27 -11.33 -8.25
CA ASP A 32 3.57 -12.18 -7.29
C ASP A 32 3.24 -11.37 -6.03
N ILE A 33 2.02 -10.82 -6.00
CA ILE A 33 1.52 -10.04 -4.85
C ILE A 33 1.41 -10.92 -3.60
N PRO A 34 0.82 -12.14 -3.63
CA PRO A 34 0.81 -13.02 -2.47
C PRO A 34 2.19 -13.25 -1.84
N GLN A 35 3.24 -13.46 -2.65
CA GLN A 35 4.61 -13.60 -2.16
C GLN A 35 5.15 -12.29 -1.56
N ALA A 36 4.90 -11.15 -2.22
CA ALA A 36 5.31 -9.84 -1.73
C ALA A 36 4.66 -9.45 -0.38
N MET A 37 3.54 -10.08 -0.04
CA MET A 37 2.82 -9.89 1.22
C MET A 37 3.30 -10.83 2.35
N GLN A 38 4.30 -11.69 2.11
CA GLN A 38 4.88 -12.57 3.14
C GLN A 38 5.95 -11.84 3.94
N ASP A 39 5.93 -11.99 5.26
CA ASP A 39 6.98 -11.45 6.13
C ASP A 39 8.35 -12.03 5.74
N GLY A 40 9.36 -11.17 5.66
CA GLY A 40 10.72 -11.58 5.33
C GLY A 40 11.02 -11.67 3.83
N PHE A 41 10.01 -11.59 2.96
CA PHE A 41 10.23 -11.60 1.52
C PHE A 41 10.62 -10.21 1.00
N SER A 42 11.74 -10.14 0.28
CA SER A 42 12.23 -8.92 -0.35
C SER A 42 13.01 -9.25 -1.61
N THR A 43 12.74 -8.53 -2.70
CA THR A 43 13.56 -8.56 -3.92
C THR A 43 14.72 -7.56 -3.88
N GLY A 44 14.73 -6.65 -2.89
CA GLY A 44 15.85 -5.75 -2.58
C GLY A 44 16.60 -6.15 -1.31
N ARG A 45 17.60 -5.37 -0.89
CA ARG A 45 18.37 -5.57 0.35
C ARG A 45 17.63 -5.09 1.63
N SER A 46 16.33 -5.38 1.73
CA SER A 46 15.49 -4.99 2.86
C SER A 46 15.04 -6.21 3.66
N LEU A 47 14.48 -5.98 4.86
CA LEU A 47 13.95 -7.05 5.72
C LEU A 47 12.62 -7.66 5.22
N GLY A 48 12.00 -7.10 4.18
CA GLY A 48 10.72 -7.65 3.68
C GLY A 48 9.53 -7.46 4.63
N LEU A 49 9.56 -6.44 5.48
CA LEU A 49 8.51 -6.18 6.48
C LEU A 49 7.59 -5.00 6.11
N GLY A 50 7.85 -4.32 4.99
CA GLY A 50 7.17 -3.08 4.60
C GLY A 50 5.68 -3.28 4.28
N LEU A 51 5.37 -3.96 3.17
CA LEU A 51 3.99 -4.25 2.76
C LEU A 51 3.19 -5.05 3.82
N PRO A 52 3.69 -6.16 4.38
CA PRO A 52 2.94 -6.89 5.40
C PRO A 52 2.75 -6.08 6.69
N GLY A 53 3.74 -5.25 7.07
CA GLY A 53 3.62 -4.33 8.20
C GLY A 53 2.57 -3.24 7.95
N ALA A 54 2.56 -2.62 6.77
CA ALA A 54 1.58 -1.61 6.40
C ALA A 54 0.15 -2.16 6.47
N LYS A 55 -0.09 -3.35 5.91
CA LYS A 55 -1.40 -4.03 5.98
C LYS A 55 -1.85 -4.31 7.43
N ARG A 56 -0.92 -4.61 8.34
CA ARG A 56 -1.22 -4.83 9.76
C ARG A 56 -1.63 -3.58 10.52
N LEU A 57 -1.16 -2.40 10.10
CA LEU A 57 -1.37 -1.14 10.83
C LEU A 57 -2.67 -0.42 10.47
N VAL A 58 -3.26 -0.75 9.32
CA VAL A 58 -4.39 -0.03 8.74
C VAL A 58 -5.66 -0.87 8.80
N ASN A 59 -6.81 -0.22 8.71
CA ASN A 59 -8.10 -0.90 8.73
C ASN A 59 -8.43 -1.53 7.38
N GLU A 60 -8.11 -0.84 6.29
CA GLU A 60 -8.35 -1.32 4.93
C GLU A 60 -7.05 -1.16 4.13
N PHE A 61 -6.73 -2.18 3.34
CA PHE A 61 -5.53 -2.26 2.53
C PHE A 61 -5.89 -2.90 1.19
N ASP A 62 -5.59 -2.22 0.09
CA ASP A 62 -5.70 -2.74 -1.27
C ASP A 62 -4.39 -2.51 -2.02
N ILE A 63 -4.01 -3.49 -2.85
CA ILE A 63 -2.82 -3.41 -3.68
C ILE A 63 -3.14 -3.95 -5.07
N LYS A 64 -2.80 -3.15 -6.08
CA LYS A 64 -2.89 -3.51 -7.49
C LYS A 64 -1.56 -3.22 -8.12
N SER A 65 -1.00 -4.20 -8.80
CA SER A 65 0.29 -4.06 -9.46
C SER A 65 0.30 -4.88 -10.74
N LYS A 66 0.97 -4.36 -11.75
CA LYS A 66 1.17 -5.06 -13.02
C LYS A 66 2.60 -4.85 -13.48
N VAL A 67 3.24 -5.96 -13.86
CA VAL A 67 4.64 -5.97 -14.32
C VAL A 67 4.77 -5.05 -15.53
N GLY A 68 5.71 -4.11 -15.45
CA GLY A 68 5.99 -3.10 -16.47
C GLY A 68 5.08 -1.87 -16.45
N GLU A 69 4.04 -1.84 -15.61
CA GLU A 69 3.10 -0.70 -15.52
C GLU A 69 3.20 0.03 -14.17
N GLY A 70 3.62 -0.66 -13.11
CA GLY A 70 3.82 -0.08 -11.78
C GLY A 70 2.88 -0.65 -10.73
N THR A 71 2.76 0.07 -9.62
CA THR A 71 2.00 -0.37 -8.44
C THR A 71 1.12 0.77 -7.93
N THR A 72 -0.09 0.43 -7.48
CA THR A 72 -0.96 1.28 -6.69
C THR A 72 -1.30 0.58 -5.38
N VAL A 73 -1.09 1.28 -4.26
CA VAL A 73 -1.43 0.82 -2.91
C VAL A 73 -2.38 1.82 -2.30
N MET A 74 -3.55 1.36 -1.84
CA MET A 74 -4.50 2.17 -1.07
C MET A 74 -4.54 1.65 0.36
N ILE A 75 -4.42 2.57 1.31
CA ILE A 75 -4.61 2.29 2.73
C ILE A 75 -5.60 3.25 3.34
N LEU A 76 -6.38 2.76 4.30
CA LEU A 76 -7.30 3.58 5.10
C LEU A 76 -7.15 3.24 6.58
N LYS A 77 -6.90 4.28 7.38
CA LYS A 77 -6.95 4.24 8.84
C LYS A 77 -8.12 5.09 9.33
N TRP A 78 -9.03 4.48 10.08
CA TRP A 78 -10.10 5.19 10.78
C TRP A 78 -9.56 5.76 12.09
N ALA A 79 -10.01 6.96 12.48
CA ALA A 79 -9.53 7.64 13.68
C ALA A 79 -9.82 6.87 14.98
N ASN A 80 -10.92 6.12 15.00
CA ASN A 80 -11.42 5.42 16.19
C ASN A 80 -11.38 3.88 16.05
N GLY A 81 -10.46 3.34 15.24
CA GLY A 81 -10.32 1.89 15.04
C GLY A 81 -8.89 1.42 14.81
#